data_AF-A0A4Q5X9Q7-F1
#
_entry.id   AF-A0A4Q5X9Q7-F1
#
_cell.length_a   1.000
_cell.length_b   1.000
_cell.length_c   1.000
_cell.angle_alpha   90.00
_cell.angle_beta   90.00
_cell.angle_gamma   90.00
#
_symmetry.space_group_name_H-M   'P 1'
#
loop_
_entity.id
_entity.type
_entity.pdbx_description
1 polymer ?
#
loop_
_entity_poly.entity_id
_entity_poly.type
_entity_poly.pdbx_seq_one_letter_code
_entity_poly.pdbx_strand_id
1 'polypeptide(L)'
;MRSAPAAAFVVATGLLASPSQAAKPARACIDEHAQGQVERDAGRLLRASERFRACAEDACPALIRTECGELEATLIAQIPSIVVRAQDAQGRPISGARATIDEDRTLPSLSETPIPVDPGVHQIEVTLADGRRQTVNLSLSEGEKARPAVARFETPKARPVERSGNELAYVIGGAGLLGLGAWGAFAWDGRRRQGDLETCAPRCSDRSEVDAMRRSYLIADVLLGLSAAALGTSAYLLITNSTEEGREERAVVLGARGRF
;
A
#
# COMPACT_ATOMS: atom_id res chain seq x y z
N MET A 1 -20.88 40.59 77.59
CA MET A 1 -20.54 39.31 76.92
C MET A 1 -21.14 39.39 75.52
N ARG A 2 -20.45 39.36 74.38
CA ARG A 2 -19.08 39.02 73.99
C ARG A 2 -18.75 39.80 72.71
N SER A 3 -17.56 40.36 72.63
CA SER A 3 -16.93 41.00 71.48
C SER A 3 -16.47 39.95 70.45
N ALA A 4 -16.61 40.25 69.16
CA ALA A 4 -16.05 39.46 68.06
C ALA A 4 -14.72 40.08 67.58
N PRO A 5 -13.68 39.29 67.26
CA PRO A 5 -12.35 39.80 66.93
C PRO A 5 -12.21 40.13 65.44
N ALA A 6 -11.55 41.24 65.15
CA ALA A 6 -11.13 41.64 63.81
C ALA A 6 -10.00 40.71 63.32
N ALA A 7 -10.23 40.01 62.21
CA ALA A 7 -9.21 39.21 61.54
C ALA A 7 -8.34 40.11 60.65
N ALA A 8 -7.10 40.34 61.07
CA ALA A 8 -6.10 41.05 60.28
C ALA A 8 -5.54 40.12 59.18
N PHE A 9 -5.85 40.44 57.92
CA PHE A 9 -5.24 39.79 56.75
C PHE A 9 -3.85 40.40 56.53
N VAL A 10 -2.79 39.67 56.89
CA VAL A 10 -1.40 40.01 56.54
C VAL A 10 -1.17 39.57 55.09
N VAL A 11 -1.15 40.53 54.15
CA VAL A 11 -0.71 40.29 52.77
C VAL A 11 0.81 40.19 52.76
N ALA A 12 1.34 38.97 52.78
CA ALA A 12 2.76 38.72 52.59
C ALA A 12 3.11 38.95 51.12
N THR A 13 3.69 40.12 50.82
CA THR A 13 4.26 40.44 49.51
C THR A 13 5.55 39.65 49.33
N GLY A 14 5.45 38.44 48.78
CA GLY A 14 6.61 37.65 48.38
C GLY A 14 7.31 38.34 47.21
N LEU A 15 8.52 38.88 47.45
CA LEU A 15 9.41 39.31 46.38
C LEU A 15 9.77 38.07 45.54
N LEU A 16 9.17 37.96 44.35
CA LEU A 16 9.63 37.07 43.29
C LEU A 16 10.95 37.63 42.77
N ALA A 17 12.07 37.20 43.35
CA ALA A 17 13.38 37.41 42.76
C ALA A 17 13.45 36.59 41.47
N SER A 18 13.28 37.26 40.32
CA SER A 18 13.57 36.65 39.03
C SER A 18 15.02 36.15 39.03
N PRO A 19 15.30 34.92 38.57
CA PRO A 19 16.67 34.45 38.46
C PRO A 19 17.42 35.41 37.53
N SER A 20 18.39 36.14 38.08
CA SER A 20 19.30 36.96 37.28
C SER A 20 20.13 35.96 36.47
N GLN A 21 19.99 35.99 35.15
CA GLN A 21 20.82 35.17 34.26
C GLN A 21 22.27 35.57 34.52
N ALA A 22 23.04 34.64 35.11
CA ALA A 22 24.45 34.87 35.38
C ALA A 22 25.15 35.15 34.04
N ALA A 23 25.82 36.30 33.93
CA ALA A 23 26.57 36.63 32.73
C ALA A 23 27.60 35.54 32.45
N LYS A 24 27.68 35.08 31.20
CA LYS A 24 28.71 34.12 30.79
C LYS A 24 30.06 34.84 30.78
N PRO A 25 31.17 34.17 31.15
CA PRO A 25 32.48 34.75 30.98
C PRO A 25 32.73 35.05 29.49
N ALA A 26 33.20 36.25 29.16
CA ALA A 26 33.35 36.70 27.78
C ALA A 26 34.13 35.72 26.89
N ARG A 27 35.14 35.05 27.47
CA ARG A 27 35.92 34.01 26.80
C ARG A 27 35.07 32.85 26.28
N ALA A 28 34.07 32.39 27.03
CA ALA A 28 33.19 31.32 26.59
C ALA A 28 32.35 31.72 25.36
N CYS A 29 31.89 32.98 25.29
CA CYS A 29 31.16 33.48 24.12
C CYS A 29 32.06 33.56 22.87
N ILE A 30 33.34 33.97 23.05
CA ILE A 30 34.34 33.98 21.98
C ILE A 30 34.63 32.56 21.50
N ASP A 31 34.75 31.61 22.42
CA ASP A 31 35.00 30.20 22.09
C ASP A 31 33.83 29.59 21.29
N GLU A 32 32.57 29.90 21.64
CA GLU A 32 31.39 29.47 20.87
C GLU A 32 31.37 30.09 19.46
N HIS A 33 31.69 31.39 19.34
CA HIS A 33 31.84 32.03 18.02
C HIS A 33 32.92 31.35 17.18
N ALA A 34 34.11 31.12 17.75
CA ALA A 34 35.21 30.46 17.05
C ALA A 34 34.86 29.02 16.63
N GLN A 35 34.20 28.26 17.50
CA GLN A 35 33.71 26.92 17.16
C GLN A 35 32.66 26.97 16.05
N GLY A 36 31.74 27.94 16.07
CA GLY A 36 30.76 28.13 14.99
C GLY A 36 31.43 28.34 13.63
N GLN A 37 32.50 29.14 13.56
CA GLN A 37 33.28 29.33 12.33
C GLN A 37 33.91 28.01 11.86
N VAL A 38 34.53 27.25 12.76
CA VAL A 38 35.14 25.94 12.45
C VAL A 38 34.10 24.93 11.92
N GLU A 39 32.93 24.85 12.55
CA GLU A 39 31.85 23.95 12.12
C GLU A 39 31.31 24.34 10.74
N ARG A 40 31.14 25.65 10.50
CA ARG A 40 30.71 26.17 9.19
C ARG A 40 31.70 25.81 8.10
N ASP A 41 32.98 26.10 8.32
CA ASP A 41 34.03 25.86 7.32
C ASP A 41 34.20 24.35 7.04
N ALA A 42 33.75 23.49 7.97
CA ALA A 42 33.67 22.04 7.80
C ALA A 42 32.34 21.54 7.19
N GLY A 43 31.42 22.43 6.79
CA GLY A 43 30.14 22.10 6.16
C GLY A 43 29.05 21.59 7.10
N ARG A 44 29.28 21.59 8.43
CA ARG A 44 28.31 21.15 9.45
C ARG A 44 27.46 22.32 9.91
N LEU A 45 26.64 22.83 8.98
CA LEU A 45 25.91 24.08 9.13
C LEU A 45 24.86 24.04 10.26
N LEU A 46 24.23 22.89 10.52
CA LEU A 46 23.33 22.69 11.65
C LEU A 46 24.07 22.90 12.98
N ARG A 47 25.23 22.27 13.12
CA ARG A 47 26.06 22.40 14.32
C ARG A 47 26.60 23.83 14.47
N ALA A 48 27.02 24.44 13.37
CA ALA A 48 27.44 25.84 13.35
C ALA A 48 26.32 26.79 13.80
N SER A 49 25.09 26.59 13.32
CA SER A 49 23.92 27.37 13.74
C SER A 49 23.66 27.26 15.24
N GLU A 50 23.81 26.06 15.84
CA GLU A 50 23.70 25.89 17.30
C GLU A 50 24.76 26.69 18.06
N ARG A 51 26.01 26.69 17.58
CA ARG A 51 27.12 27.45 18.17
C ARG A 51 26.89 28.95 18.11
N PHE A 52 26.47 29.47 16.95
CA PHE A 52 26.17 30.89 16.82
C PHE A 52 24.97 31.32 17.67
N ARG A 53 23.93 30.48 17.77
CA ARG A 53 22.81 30.73 18.69
C ARG A 53 23.27 30.87 20.13
N ALA A 54 24.19 30.01 20.57
CA ALA A 54 24.70 30.01 21.94
C ALA A 54 25.47 31.30 22.31
N CYS A 55 26.17 31.93 21.34
CA CYS A 55 26.85 33.22 21.54
C CYS A 55 25.96 34.44 21.25
N ALA A 56 24.81 34.26 20.62
CA ALA A 56 23.78 35.29 20.44
C ALA A 56 22.93 35.53 21.70
N GLU A 57 23.03 34.68 22.73
CA GLU A 57 22.29 34.81 23.99
C GLU A 57 22.64 36.09 24.77
N ASP A 58 21.66 36.67 25.48
CA ASP A 58 21.78 37.93 26.23
C ASP A 58 22.90 37.94 27.28
N ALA A 59 23.34 36.78 27.75
CA ALA A 59 24.43 36.61 28.70
C ALA A 59 25.82 36.96 28.12
N CYS A 60 25.93 37.16 26.80
CA CYS A 60 27.17 37.52 26.10
C CYS A 60 27.26 39.05 25.82
N PRO A 61 28.49 39.60 25.67
CA PRO A 61 28.70 41.00 25.31
C PRO A 61 27.99 41.41 24.01
N ALA A 62 27.40 42.60 23.98
CA ALA A 62 26.52 43.04 22.89
C ALA A 62 27.13 42.91 21.49
N LEU A 63 28.41 43.25 21.35
CA LEU A 63 29.11 43.15 20.06
C LEU A 63 29.14 41.70 19.52
N ILE A 64 29.45 40.73 20.37
CA ILE A 64 29.50 39.30 20.00
C ILE A 64 28.10 38.81 19.64
N ARG A 65 27.08 39.20 20.42
CA ARG A 65 25.71 38.76 20.17
C ARG A 65 25.20 39.20 18.80
N THR A 66 25.46 40.46 18.43
CA THR A 66 25.05 41.01 17.14
C THR A 66 25.68 40.23 15.99
N GLU A 67 27.00 40.04 16.04
CA GLU A 67 27.72 39.30 14.99
C GLU A 67 27.26 37.84 14.90
N CYS A 68 27.13 37.15 16.04
CA CYS A 68 26.62 35.78 16.08
C CYS A 68 25.20 35.65 15.50
N GLY A 69 24.31 36.62 15.78
CA GLY A 69 22.96 36.62 15.25
C GLY A 69 22.91 36.80 13.73
N GLU A 70 23.73 37.68 13.17
CA GLU A 70 23.83 37.88 11.71
C GLU A 70 24.38 36.65 11.00
N LEU A 71 25.39 36.00 11.59
CA LEU A 71 25.97 34.76 11.08
C LEU A 71 24.97 33.59 11.14
N GLU A 72 24.25 33.43 12.25
CA GLU A 72 23.22 32.40 12.38
C GLU A 72 22.12 32.59 11.34
N ALA A 73 21.62 33.81 11.15
CA ALA A 73 20.58 34.11 10.16
C ALA A 73 21.03 33.76 8.73
N THR A 74 22.28 34.10 8.40
CA THR A 74 22.89 33.75 7.10
C THR A 74 22.97 32.23 6.91
N LEU A 75 23.40 31.50 7.94
CA LEU A 75 23.50 30.05 7.90
C LEU A 75 22.14 29.36 7.79
N ILE A 76 21.13 29.82 8.52
CA ILE A 76 19.77 29.28 8.42
C ILE A 76 19.24 29.39 6.98
N ALA A 77 19.59 30.47 6.26
CA ALA A 77 19.25 30.59 4.85
C ALA A 77 19.96 29.54 3.98
N GLN A 78 21.22 29.20 4.30
CA GLN A 78 22.05 28.23 3.57
C GLN A 78 21.81 26.76 3.94
N ILE A 79 21.19 26.45 5.08
CA ILE A 79 20.92 25.06 5.48
C ILE A 79 19.85 24.44 4.56
N PRO A 80 20.12 23.37 3.81
CA PRO A 80 19.09 22.72 3.00
C PRO A 80 18.02 22.03 3.85
N SER A 81 16.90 21.70 3.23
CA SER A 81 15.86 20.90 3.89
C SER A 81 15.21 19.90 2.94
N ILE A 82 14.81 18.76 3.49
CA ILE A 82 14.20 17.65 2.74
C ILE A 82 12.79 17.36 3.22
N VAL A 83 11.96 16.84 2.31
CA VAL A 83 10.66 16.25 2.66
C VAL A 83 10.67 14.79 2.24
N VAL A 84 10.62 13.88 3.21
CA VAL A 84 10.67 12.44 2.96
C VAL A 84 9.27 11.93 2.62
N ARG A 85 9.13 11.22 1.51
CA ARG A 85 7.87 10.64 1.05
C ARG A 85 8.04 9.18 0.68
N ALA A 86 7.09 8.35 1.10
CA ALA A 86 6.95 6.98 0.60
C ALA A 86 5.84 6.93 -0.45
N GLN A 87 6.12 6.33 -1.60
CA GLN A 87 5.17 6.19 -2.70
C GLN A 87 5.17 4.78 -3.26
N ASP A 88 4.04 4.36 -3.80
CA ASP A 88 3.95 3.10 -4.57
C ASP A 88 4.41 3.28 -6.03
N ALA A 89 4.39 2.20 -6.81
CA ALA A 89 4.76 2.23 -8.23
C ALA A 89 3.85 3.12 -9.10
N GLN A 90 2.68 3.51 -8.59
CA GLN A 90 1.73 4.41 -9.25
C GLN A 90 1.87 5.87 -8.77
N GLY A 91 2.81 6.16 -7.86
CA GLY A 91 3.03 7.48 -7.28
C GLY A 91 2.05 7.84 -6.15
N ARG A 92 1.25 6.88 -5.66
CA ARG A 92 0.32 7.12 -4.54
C ARG A 92 1.07 7.11 -3.21
N PRO A 93 0.73 8.01 -2.27
CA PRO A 93 1.43 8.09 -0.99
C PRO A 93 1.15 6.85 -0.13
N ILE A 94 2.20 6.34 0.53
CA ILE A 94 2.12 5.25 1.50
C ILE A 94 2.26 5.85 2.90
N SER A 95 1.30 5.58 3.78
CA SER A 95 1.29 6.06 5.17
C SER A 95 1.95 5.05 6.13
N GLY A 96 2.25 5.49 7.36
CA GLY A 96 2.80 4.61 8.40
C GLY A 96 4.26 4.20 8.20
N ALA A 97 4.98 4.88 7.30
CA ALA A 97 6.41 4.67 7.08
C ALA A 97 7.26 5.45 8.10
N ARG A 98 8.45 4.93 8.36
CA ARG A 98 9.52 5.55 9.14
C ARG A 98 10.71 5.84 8.24
N ALA A 99 11.57 6.75 8.65
CA ALA A 99 12.80 7.03 7.91
C ALA A 99 13.99 7.16 8.86
N THR A 100 15.17 6.79 8.39
CA THR A 100 16.46 7.03 9.05
C THR A 100 17.32 7.83 8.07
N ILE A 101 17.89 8.94 8.53
CA ILE A 101 18.83 9.77 7.77
C ILE A 101 20.23 9.46 8.31
N ASP A 102 21.17 9.15 7.43
CA ASP A 102 22.60 8.90 7.72
C ASP A 102 22.87 7.96 8.91
N GLU A 103 22.01 6.95 9.08
CA GLU A 103 22.05 5.94 10.14
C GLU A 103 21.77 6.45 11.57
N ASP A 104 21.85 7.76 11.83
CA ASP A 104 21.80 8.33 13.19
C ASP A 104 20.45 8.97 13.54
N ARG A 105 19.76 9.57 12.58
CA ARG A 105 18.53 10.34 12.82
C ARG A 105 17.30 9.58 12.38
N THR A 106 16.67 8.91 13.34
CA THR A 106 15.42 8.18 13.13
C THR A 106 14.18 9.09 13.25
N LEU A 107 13.32 9.02 12.25
CA LEU A 107 12.02 9.67 12.16
C LEU A 107 10.93 8.61 12.38
N PRO A 108 10.18 8.64 13.50
CA PRO A 108 9.15 7.66 13.82
C PRO A 108 7.92 7.75 12.92
N SER A 109 7.79 8.84 12.17
CA SER A 109 6.79 9.03 11.13
C SER A 109 7.34 9.96 10.04
N LEU A 110 6.89 9.76 8.80
CA LEU A 110 7.17 10.72 7.73
C LEU A 110 6.35 11.99 7.97
N SER A 111 7.02 13.12 8.19
CA SER A 111 6.40 14.44 8.35
C SER A 111 6.29 15.15 7.01
N GLU A 112 5.22 15.92 6.82
CA GLU A 112 5.09 16.84 5.68
C GLU A 112 5.94 18.11 5.86
N THR A 113 6.46 18.35 7.07
CA THR A 113 7.30 19.50 7.36
C THR A 113 8.74 19.25 6.86
N PRO A 114 9.35 20.21 6.15
CA PRO A 114 10.74 20.10 5.73
C PRO A 114 11.68 19.93 6.92
N ILE A 115 12.58 18.96 6.81
CA ILE A 115 13.55 18.60 7.83
C ILE A 115 14.89 19.23 7.44
N PRO A 116 15.47 20.10 8.27
CA PRO A 116 16.77 20.69 7.99
C PRO A 116 17.85 19.63 8.15
N VAL A 117 18.78 19.62 7.20
CA VAL A 117 19.90 18.68 7.06
C VAL A 117 21.12 19.47 6.57
N ASP A 118 22.32 18.97 6.84
CA ASP A 118 23.53 19.61 6.33
C ASP A 118 23.62 19.51 4.79
N PRO A 119 24.42 20.35 4.13
CA PRO A 119 24.72 20.18 2.71
C PRO A 119 25.64 18.98 2.49
N GLY A 120 25.55 18.37 1.30
CA GLY A 120 26.34 17.20 0.93
C GLY A 120 25.49 15.99 0.55
N VAL A 121 26.10 14.82 0.60
CA VAL A 121 25.44 13.55 0.22
C VAL A 121 24.87 12.89 1.46
N HIS A 122 23.58 12.58 1.40
CA HIS A 122 22.83 11.95 2.48
C HIS A 122 22.20 10.64 2.00
N GLN A 123 22.14 9.67 2.91
CA GLN A 123 21.45 8.41 2.72
C GLN A 123 20.19 8.37 3.57
N ILE A 124 19.03 8.26 2.92
CA ILE A 124 17.73 8.19 3.58
C ILE A 124 17.17 6.78 3.41
N GLU A 125 17.11 6.01 4.48
CA GLU A 125 16.48 4.68 4.50
C GLU A 125 15.02 4.83 4.97
N VAL A 126 14.07 4.51 4.10
CA VAL A 126 12.65 4.50 4.43
C VAL A 126 12.20 3.06 4.69
N THR A 127 11.56 2.84 5.84
CA THR A 127 11.05 1.52 6.26
C THR A 127 9.52 1.57 6.38
N LEU A 128 8.84 0.67 5.68
CA LEU A 128 7.39 0.49 5.78
C LEU A 128 7.01 -0.35 7.01
N ALA A 129 5.73 -0.30 7.38
CA ALA A 129 5.19 -1.11 8.48
C ALA A 129 5.30 -2.62 8.24
N ASP A 130 5.34 -3.05 6.97
CA ASP A 130 5.52 -4.46 6.56
C ASP A 130 6.99 -4.93 6.56
N GLY A 131 7.93 -4.04 6.93
CA GLY A 131 9.36 -4.34 7.01
C GLY A 131 10.13 -4.16 5.70
N ARG A 132 9.48 -3.79 4.58
CA ARG A 132 10.20 -3.42 3.36
C ARG A 132 10.97 -2.13 3.57
N ARG A 133 12.17 -2.07 2.98
CA ARG A 133 13.11 -0.96 3.12
C ARG A 133 13.58 -0.48 1.76
N GLN A 134 13.65 0.83 1.59
CA GLN A 134 14.12 1.47 0.38
C GLN A 134 15.07 2.60 0.75
N THR A 135 16.25 2.59 0.13
CA THR A 135 17.27 3.61 0.33
C THR A 135 17.20 4.64 -0.79
N VAL A 136 17.29 5.92 -0.42
CA VAL A 136 17.36 7.07 -1.33
C VAL A 136 18.63 7.83 -1.03
N ASN A 137 19.52 7.93 -2.02
CA ASN A 137 20.71 8.77 -1.94
C ASN A 137 20.39 10.14 -2.55
N LEU A 138 20.67 11.20 -1.83
CA LEU A 138 20.40 12.56 -2.26
C LEU A 138 21.64 13.43 -2.03
N SER A 139 22.01 14.22 -3.03
CA SER A 139 22.99 15.29 -2.87
C SER A 139 22.24 16.61 -2.72
N LEU A 140 22.51 17.32 -1.64
CA LEU A 140 21.88 18.60 -1.30
C LEU A 140 22.88 19.73 -1.45
N SER A 141 22.46 20.79 -2.14
CA SER A 141 23.23 22.02 -2.24
C SER A 141 22.82 22.99 -1.14
N GLU A 142 23.73 23.89 -0.75
CA GLU A 142 23.40 24.97 0.19
C GLU A 142 22.20 25.79 -0.32
N GLY A 143 21.30 26.12 0.60
CA GLY A 143 20.09 26.89 0.36
C GLY A 143 18.94 26.11 -0.28
N GLU A 144 19.14 24.84 -0.63
CA GLU A 144 18.10 24.02 -1.26
C GLU A 144 16.99 23.64 -0.26
N LYS A 145 15.84 24.31 -0.34
CA LYS A 145 14.72 24.10 0.58
C LYS A 145 13.70 23.08 0.06
N ALA A 146 13.16 22.30 1.00
CA ALA A 146 12.04 21.38 0.78
C ALA A 146 12.24 20.39 -0.38
N ARG A 147 13.47 19.90 -0.59
CA ARG A 147 13.79 18.93 -1.63
C ARG A 147 13.08 17.59 -1.35
N PRO A 148 12.24 17.08 -2.26
CA PRO A 148 11.60 15.78 -2.04
C PRO A 148 12.60 14.61 -2.09
N ALA A 149 12.63 13.81 -1.03
CA ALA A 149 13.30 12.51 -0.99
C ALA A 149 12.23 11.41 -1.10
N VAL A 150 12.05 10.87 -2.31
CA VAL A 150 10.95 9.94 -2.61
C VAL A 150 11.45 8.49 -2.65
N ALA A 151 11.05 7.70 -1.65
CA ALA A 151 11.25 6.26 -1.66
C ALA A 151 10.08 5.59 -2.41
N ARG A 152 10.38 4.94 -3.53
CA ARG A 152 9.40 4.20 -4.31
C ARG A 152 9.42 2.73 -3.93
N PHE A 153 8.27 2.20 -3.60
CA PHE A 153 8.08 0.79 -3.29
C PHE A 153 7.26 0.14 -4.39
N GLU A 154 7.76 -0.96 -4.93
CA GLU A 154 6.97 -1.78 -5.84
C GLU A 154 5.83 -2.43 -5.05
N THR A 155 4.59 -2.14 -5.44
CA THR A 155 3.45 -2.92 -5.00
C THR A 155 3.59 -4.30 -5.63
N PRO A 156 3.56 -5.41 -4.87
CA PRO A 156 3.45 -6.73 -5.47
C PRO A 156 2.28 -6.67 -6.44
N LYS A 157 2.55 -6.87 -7.74
CA LYS A 157 1.52 -6.89 -8.78
C LYS A 157 0.55 -7.96 -8.31
N ALA A 158 -0.66 -7.57 -7.91
CA ALA A 158 -1.70 -8.53 -7.59
C ALA A 158 -1.80 -9.39 -8.84
N ARG A 159 -1.32 -10.64 -8.76
CA ARG A 159 -1.47 -11.57 -9.87
C ARG A 159 -2.97 -11.58 -10.12
N PRO A 160 -3.43 -11.25 -11.35
CA PRO A 160 -4.82 -11.47 -11.68
C PRO A 160 -5.10 -12.91 -11.24
N VAL A 161 -6.03 -13.08 -10.31
CA VAL A 161 -6.51 -14.42 -9.98
C VAL A 161 -7.15 -14.87 -11.28
N GLU A 162 -6.41 -15.67 -12.02
CA GLU A 162 -6.84 -16.30 -13.26
C GLU A 162 -7.98 -17.23 -12.84
N ARG A 163 -9.20 -16.68 -12.78
CA ARG A 163 -10.40 -17.48 -12.65
C ARG A 163 -10.52 -18.19 -13.98
N SER A 164 -9.96 -19.39 -14.07
CA SER A 164 -10.09 -20.26 -15.22
C SER A 164 -11.58 -20.55 -15.41
N GLY A 165 -12.23 -19.77 -16.27
CA GLY A 165 -13.67 -19.86 -16.56
C GLY A 165 -14.09 -21.18 -17.21
N ASN A 166 -13.16 -22.13 -17.38
CA ASN A 166 -13.35 -23.35 -18.15
C ASN A 166 -13.67 -24.56 -17.27
N GLU A 167 -13.43 -24.52 -15.95
CA GLU A 167 -13.76 -25.66 -15.06
C GLU A 167 -15.26 -25.99 -15.07
N LEU A 168 -16.11 -24.96 -15.00
CA LEU A 168 -17.56 -25.15 -15.03
C LEU A 168 -18.01 -25.76 -16.37
N ALA A 169 -17.41 -25.33 -17.48
CA ALA A 169 -17.75 -25.83 -18.81
C ALA A 169 -17.37 -27.31 -18.97
N TYR A 170 -16.23 -27.74 -18.43
CA TYR A 170 -15.81 -29.15 -18.44
C TYR A 170 -16.65 -30.03 -17.50
N VAL A 171 -17.03 -29.53 -16.32
CA VAL A 171 -17.89 -30.28 -15.40
C VAL A 171 -19.29 -30.48 -15.99
N ILE A 172 -19.89 -29.42 -16.54
CA ILE A 172 -21.21 -29.50 -17.20
C ILE A 172 -21.14 -30.40 -18.44
N GLY A 173 -20.09 -30.26 -19.25
CA GLY A 173 -19.86 -31.10 -20.43
C GLY A 173 -19.68 -32.58 -20.08
N GLY A 174 -18.88 -32.88 -19.05
CA GLY A 174 -18.66 -34.24 -18.55
C GLY A 174 -19.92 -34.90 -18.02
N ALA A 175 -20.73 -34.17 -17.24
CA ALA A 175 -22.02 -34.66 -16.76
C ALA A 175 -22.99 -34.98 -17.92
N GLY A 176 -23.00 -34.15 -18.97
CA GLY A 176 -23.80 -34.40 -20.17
C GLY A 176 -23.41 -35.69 -20.92
N LEU A 177 -22.11 -35.98 -21.02
CA LEU A 177 -21.62 -37.22 -21.65
C LEU A 177 -22.00 -38.48 -20.85
N LEU A 178 -21.91 -38.43 -19.52
CA LEU A 178 -22.36 -39.54 -18.68
C LEU A 178 -23.87 -39.78 -18.82
N GLY A 179 -24.66 -38.71 -18.90
CA GLY A 179 -26.10 -38.77 -19.16
C GLY A 179 -26.44 -39.44 -20.49
N LEU A 180 -25.70 -39.15 -21.57
CA LEU A 180 -25.86 -39.83 -22.87
C LEU A 180 -25.54 -41.33 -22.80
N GLY A 181 -24.55 -41.72 -21.99
CA GLY A 181 -24.25 -43.14 -21.74
C GLY A 181 -25.42 -43.86 -21.06
N ALA A 182 -26.01 -43.24 -20.04
CA ALA A 182 -27.18 -43.78 -19.34
C ALA A 182 -28.40 -43.87 -20.26
N TRP A 183 -28.65 -42.85 -21.09
CA TRP A 183 -29.69 -42.87 -22.13
C TRP A 183 -29.54 -44.09 -23.05
N GLY A 184 -28.34 -44.33 -23.57
CA GLY A 184 -28.07 -45.44 -24.50
C GLY A 184 -28.40 -46.80 -23.87
N ALA A 185 -28.09 -47.00 -22.58
CA ALA A 185 -28.40 -48.22 -21.86
C ALA A 185 -29.92 -48.46 -21.73
N PHE A 186 -30.68 -47.45 -21.30
CA PHE A 186 -32.13 -47.56 -21.15
C PHE A 186 -32.87 -47.66 -22.49
N ALA A 187 -32.39 -46.99 -23.53
CA ALA A 187 -32.93 -47.11 -24.87
C ALA A 187 -32.72 -48.52 -25.45
N TRP A 188 -31.54 -49.12 -25.21
CA TRP A 188 -31.25 -50.49 -25.61
C TRP A 188 -32.11 -51.51 -24.86
N ASP A 189 -32.25 -51.35 -23.55
CA ASP A 189 -33.07 -52.21 -22.69
C ASP A 189 -34.56 -52.13 -23.06
N GLY A 190 -35.08 -50.92 -23.32
CA GLY A 190 -36.43 -50.71 -23.87
C GLY A 190 -36.63 -51.42 -25.22
N ARG A 191 -35.64 -51.36 -26.11
CA ARG A 191 -35.70 -52.03 -27.42
C ARG A 191 -35.69 -53.54 -27.34
N ARG A 192 -34.90 -54.12 -26.41
CA ARG A 192 -34.93 -55.58 -26.17
C ARG A 192 -36.31 -56.04 -25.71
N ARG A 193 -36.87 -55.40 -24.69
CA ARG A 193 -38.22 -55.73 -24.19
C ARG A 193 -39.31 -55.52 -25.23
N GLN A 194 -39.16 -54.50 -26.08
CA GLN A 194 -40.07 -54.31 -27.19
C GLN A 194 -40.03 -55.51 -28.15
N GLY A 195 -38.84 -56.02 -28.48
CA GLY A 195 -38.66 -57.22 -29.31
C GLY A 195 -39.33 -58.46 -28.70
N ASP A 196 -39.19 -58.66 -27.39
CA ASP A 196 -39.84 -59.78 -26.68
C ASP A 196 -41.38 -59.70 -26.78
N LEU A 197 -41.93 -58.48 -26.77
CA LEU A 197 -43.38 -58.20 -26.84
C LEU A 197 -43.95 -58.24 -28.27
N GLU A 198 -43.13 -58.33 -29.32
CA GLU A 198 -43.62 -58.43 -30.71
C GLU A 198 -44.46 -59.70 -30.92
N THR A 199 -44.15 -60.78 -30.21
CA THR A 199 -44.83 -62.07 -30.31
C THR A 199 -46.29 -62.01 -29.80
N CYS A 200 -46.62 -61.07 -28.90
CA CYS A 200 -47.97 -60.92 -28.31
C CYS A 200 -48.75 -59.70 -28.83
N ALA A 201 -48.15 -58.86 -29.65
CA ALA A 201 -48.81 -57.68 -30.20
C ALA A 201 -50.00 -58.09 -31.11
N PRO A 202 -51.16 -57.39 -31.06
CA PRO A 202 -51.42 -56.09 -30.43
C PRO A 202 -52.12 -56.16 -29.06
N ARG A 203 -52.37 -57.34 -28.49
CA ARG A 203 -53.10 -57.50 -27.22
C ARG A 203 -52.33 -58.41 -26.26
N CYS A 204 -51.25 -57.87 -25.69
CA CYS A 204 -50.51 -58.56 -24.62
C CYS A 204 -51.32 -58.53 -23.31
N SER A 205 -51.45 -59.69 -22.66
CA SER A 205 -52.14 -59.84 -21.36
C SER A 205 -51.27 -59.39 -20.18
N ASP A 206 -49.95 -59.50 -20.31
CA ASP A 206 -49.00 -59.09 -19.29
C ASP A 206 -48.77 -57.57 -19.35
N ARG A 207 -49.53 -56.84 -18.54
CA ARG A 207 -49.39 -55.38 -18.44
C ARG A 207 -48.07 -54.96 -17.80
N SER A 208 -47.47 -55.81 -16.97
CA SER A 208 -46.26 -55.45 -16.22
C SER A 208 -45.04 -55.33 -17.14
N GLU A 209 -44.94 -56.19 -18.15
CA GLU A 209 -43.86 -56.12 -19.14
C GLU A 209 -44.00 -54.92 -20.08
N VAL A 210 -45.23 -54.62 -20.49
CA VAL A 210 -45.54 -53.42 -21.30
C VAL A 210 -45.21 -52.14 -20.52
N ASP A 211 -45.57 -52.08 -19.23
CA ASP A 211 -45.28 -50.93 -18.38
C ASP A 211 -43.77 -50.80 -18.11
N ALA A 212 -43.04 -51.90 -17.94
CA ALA A 212 -41.59 -51.89 -17.80
C ALA A 212 -40.87 -51.38 -19.07
N MET A 213 -41.33 -51.78 -20.25
CA MET A 213 -40.85 -51.26 -21.53
C MET A 213 -41.10 -49.75 -21.64
N ARG A 214 -42.34 -49.31 -21.39
CA ARG A 214 -42.72 -47.88 -21.44
C ARG A 214 -41.90 -47.05 -20.46
N ARG A 215 -41.70 -47.54 -19.24
CA ARG A 215 -40.88 -46.87 -18.22
C ARG A 215 -39.43 -46.71 -18.67
N SER A 216 -38.86 -47.72 -19.33
CA SER A 216 -37.48 -47.67 -19.83
C SER A 216 -37.29 -46.60 -20.90
N TYR A 217 -38.24 -46.52 -21.85
CA TYR A 217 -38.22 -45.46 -22.86
C TYR A 217 -38.47 -44.07 -22.26
N LEU A 218 -39.38 -43.92 -21.28
CA LEU A 218 -39.60 -42.63 -20.61
C LEU A 218 -38.34 -42.13 -19.90
N ILE A 219 -37.63 -43.02 -19.18
CA ILE A 219 -36.36 -42.67 -18.54
C ILE A 219 -35.32 -42.26 -19.59
N ALA A 220 -35.25 -42.98 -20.71
CA ALA A 220 -34.37 -42.61 -21.81
C ALA A 220 -34.69 -41.19 -22.32
N ASP A 221 -35.92 -40.90 -22.71
CA ASP A 221 -36.26 -39.60 -23.31
C ASP A 221 -35.95 -38.40 -22.37
N VAL A 222 -36.19 -38.55 -21.07
CA VAL A 222 -35.84 -37.53 -20.07
C VAL A 222 -34.32 -37.32 -19.97
N LEU A 223 -33.54 -38.40 -19.94
CA LEU A 223 -32.08 -38.32 -19.89
C LEU A 223 -31.50 -37.67 -21.14
N LEU A 224 -32.07 -37.96 -22.32
CA LEU A 224 -31.64 -37.36 -23.58
C LEU A 224 -31.87 -35.83 -23.58
N GLY A 225 -33.05 -35.39 -23.15
CA GLY A 225 -33.38 -33.97 -23.07
C GLY A 225 -32.45 -33.19 -22.13
N LEU A 226 -32.21 -33.72 -20.92
CA LEU A 226 -31.31 -33.09 -19.94
C LEU A 226 -29.86 -33.06 -20.43
N SER A 227 -29.39 -34.17 -21.03
CA SER A 227 -28.01 -34.26 -21.53
C SER A 227 -27.76 -33.30 -22.69
N ALA A 228 -28.73 -33.15 -23.61
CA ALA A 228 -28.65 -32.20 -24.71
C ALA A 228 -28.61 -30.75 -24.21
N ALA A 229 -29.43 -30.39 -23.21
CA ALA A 229 -29.42 -29.06 -22.61
C ALA A 229 -28.08 -28.75 -21.90
N ALA A 230 -27.52 -29.72 -21.17
CA ALA A 230 -26.23 -29.59 -20.51
C ALA A 230 -25.08 -29.40 -21.52
N LEU A 231 -25.02 -30.23 -22.56
CA LEU A 231 -24.00 -30.13 -23.61
C LEU A 231 -24.13 -28.83 -24.40
N GLY A 232 -25.35 -28.39 -24.74
CA GLY A 232 -25.59 -27.12 -25.41
C GLY A 232 -25.11 -25.93 -24.56
N THR A 233 -25.36 -25.96 -23.26
CA THR A 233 -24.89 -24.91 -22.33
C THR A 233 -23.36 -24.91 -22.21
N SER A 234 -22.74 -26.09 -22.10
CA SER A 234 -21.27 -26.23 -22.06
C SER A 234 -20.63 -25.68 -23.34
N ALA A 235 -21.16 -26.04 -24.52
CA ALA A 235 -20.68 -25.55 -25.80
C ALA A 235 -20.85 -24.03 -25.92
N TYR A 236 -22.00 -23.49 -25.50
CA TYR A 236 -22.24 -22.04 -25.48
C TYR A 236 -21.21 -21.30 -24.63
N LEU A 237 -20.93 -21.77 -23.40
CA LEU A 237 -19.95 -21.16 -22.50
C LEU A 237 -18.53 -21.18 -23.07
N LEU A 238 -18.11 -22.30 -23.69
CA LEU A 238 -16.80 -22.40 -24.33
C LEU A 238 -16.66 -21.42 -25.51
N ILE A 239 -17.71 -21.27 -26.31
CA ILE A 239 -17.71 -20.34 -27.45
C ILE A 239 -17.67 -18.90 -26.94
N THR A 240 -18.45 -18.52 -25.93
CA THR A 240 -18.46 -17.15 -25.41
C THR A 240 -17.14 -16.79 -24.71
N ASN A 241 -16.53 -17.69 -23.93
CA ASN A 241 -15.21 -17.42 -23.33
C ASN A 241 -14.14 -17.19 -24.41
N SER A 242 -14.12 -18.00 -25.46
CA SER A 242 -13.13 -17.86 -26.54
C SER A 242 -13.22 -16.52 -27.29
N THR A 243 -14.41 -15.92 -27.32
CA THR A 243 -14.60 -14.59 -27.94
C THR A 243 -14.02 -13.45 -27.10
N GLU A 244 -13.91 -13.62 -25.78
CA GLU A 244 -13.24 -12.64 -24.91
C GLU A 244 -11.72 -12.77 -25.01
N GLU A 245 -11.19 -13.99 -25.01
CA GLU A 245 -9.75 -14.26 -25.19
C GLU A 245 -9.24 -13.71 -26.54
N GLY A 246 -9.97 -13.95 -27.64
CA GLY A 246 -9.60 -13.43 -28.96
C GLY A 246 -9.72 -11.91 -29.10
N ARG A 247 -10.55 -11.25 -28.27
CA ARG A 247 -10.64 -9.78 -28.21
C ARG A 247 -9.49 -9.18 -27.40
N GLU A 248 -9.08 -9.83 -26.31
CA GLU A 248 -7.94 -9.41 -25.49
C GLU A 248 -6.62 -9.58 -26.25
N GLU A 249 -6.42 -10.70 -26.95
CA GLU A 249 -5.23 -10.93 -27.79
C GLU A 249 -5.11 -9.89 -28.92
N ARG A 250 -6.23 -9.56 -29.60
CA ARG A 250 -6.26 -8.51 -30.63
C ARG A 250 -6.01 -7.11 -30.07
N ALA A 251 -6.49 -6.82 -28.85
CA ALA A 251 -6.24 -5.54 -28.19
C ALA A 251 -4.76 -5.39 -27.78
N VAL A 252 -4.13 -6.46 -27.30
CA VAL A 252 -2.69 -6.49 -26.97
C VAL A 252 -1.83 -6.30 -28.22
N VAL A 253 -2.15 -6.97 -29.33
CA VAL A 253 -1.40 -6.86 -30.59
C VAL A 253 -1.53 -5.47 -31.24
N LEU A 254 -2.69 -4.83 -31.14
CA LEU A 254 -2.87 -3.44 -31.63
C LEU A 254 -2.15 -2.41 -30.75
N GLY A 255 -2.08 -2.63 -29.43
CA GLY A 255 -1.31 -1.80 -28.51
C GLY A 255 0.22 -1.90 -28.71
N ALA A 256 0.72 -3.04 -29.20
CA ALA A 256 2.14 -3.25 -29.48
C ALA A 256 2.61 -2.62 -30.81
N ARG A 257 1.70 -2.44 -31.78
CA ARG A 257 2.03 -1.85 -33.10
C ARG A 257 1.89 -0.33 -33.18
N GLY A 258 1.36 0.33 -32.14
CA GLY A 258 1.19 1.79 -32.09
C GLY A 258 2.38 2.59 -31.55
N ARG A 259 3.58 1.96 -31.42
CA ARG A 259 4.80 2.63 -30.96
C ARG A 259 5.94 2.41 -31.96
N PHE A 260 5.87 3.09 -33.09
CA PHE A 260 7.02 3.50 -33.91
C PHE A 260 6.69 4.86 -34.54
#